data_AF-A0A1A8Q1P9-F1
#
_entry.id   AF-A0A1A8Q1P9-F1
#
_cell.length_a   1.000
_cell.length_b   1.000
_cell.length_c   1.000
_cell.angle_alpha   90.00
_cell.angle_beta   90.00
_cell.angle_gamma   90.00
#
_symmetry.space_group_name_H-M   'P 1'
#
loop_
_entity.id
_entity.type
_entity.pdbx_description
1 polymer ?
#
loop_
_entity_poly.entity_id
_entity_poly.type
_entity_poly.pdbx_seq_one_letter_code
_entity_poly.pdbx_strand_id
1 'polypeptide(L)'
;MHCSSPKMVCETKIVADEHDAIPGTKKESMMWSSPASGAALNPAEGKDARGDAVFIREFEREDEKETLRIFHEGIMERIPNTAFRGIWQQPRTQFIYAFLTVMCFYVTNSVTLTCCAPFVLMGARYYYSRKVIQSYLDCALHTDMADIEAYYMRPTGSCFWVAVLDGRVVGIVAAQGHEEDNTVELRRMSVDSRYRGKGIAKALGRRVLEYAVRNNYAAVVLGTTAVKLAAHKLYESLGFHRTGQSEDYRLPGMSRSPLERLFFQIRHSRYRLQLHEE
;
A
#
# COMPACT_ATOMS: atom_id res chain seq x y z
N MET A 1 2.66 23.96 -9.29
CA MET A 1 2.21 23.27 -8.05
C MET A 1 3.37 22.40 -7.59
N HIS A 2 4.08 22.81 -6.54
CA HIS A 2 5.18 22.01 -6.00
C HIS A 2 4.59 20.87 -5.15
N CYS A 3 4.70 19.63 -5.63
CA CYS A 3 4.32 18.43 -4.87
C CYS A 3 5.52 18.06 -3.99
N SER A 4 5.71 18.77 -2.87
CA SER A 4 6.67 18.36 -1.84
C SER A 4 6.13 17.14 -1.10
N SER A 5 7.00 16.15 -0.84
CA SER A 5 6.68 14.98 -0.03
C SER A 5 6.06 15.41 1.31
N PRO A 6 4.85 14.95 1.68
CA PRO A 6 4.32 15.24 2.99
C PRO A 6 5.16 14.49 4.03
N LYS A 7 5.83 15.25 4.92
CA LYS A 7 6.26 14.74 6.22
C LYS A 7 5.03 14.19 6.92
N MET A 8 4.89 12.86 6.99
CA MET A 8 3.99 12.26 7.98
C MET A 8 4.70 12.41 9.32
N VAL A 9 4.22 13.37 10.10
CA VAL A 9 4.56 13.52 11.51
C VAL A 9 4.15 12.22 12.21
N CYS A 10 5.14 11.39 12.55
CA CYS A 10 4.99 10.34 13.55
C CYS A 10 4.97 11.01 14.93
N GLU A 11 3.86 11.66 15.27
CA GLU A 11 3.58 12.00 16.66
C GLU A 11 2.95 10.78 17.33
N THR A 12 3.78 10.00 18.01
CA THR A 12 3.33 9.24 19.18
C THR A 12 4.39 9.39 20.26
N LYS A 13 4.31 10.52 20.95
CA LYS A 13 4.89 10.70 22.28
C LYS A 13 3.95 9.98 23.24
N ILE A 14 4.23 8.72 23.55
CA ILE A 14 3.64 8.06 24.73
C ILE A 14 4.73 8.07 25.79
N VAL A 15 4.55 9.01 26.72
CA VAL A 15 5.27 9.08 27.99
C VAL A 15 4.80 7.87 28.81
N ALA A 16 5.71 6.95 29.11
CA ALA A 16 5.54 5.99 30.19
C ALA A 16 6.09 6.65 31.46
N ASP A 17 5.20 6.89 32.42
CA ASP A 17 5.56 7.20 33.80
C ASP A 17 5.85 5.89 34.55
N GLU A 18 6.70 6.01 35.55
CA GLU A 18 7.60 5.00 36.09
C GLU A 18 7.01 4.25 37.32
N HIS A 19 7.76 3.25 37.81
CA HIS A 19 7.67 2.49 39.09
C HIS A 19 6.83 1.18 39.06
N ASP A 20 7.28 0.01 39.54
CA ASP A 20 8.43 -0.36 40.37
C ASP A 20 8.68 -1.90 40.35
N ALA A 21 9.93 -2.28 40.67
CA ALA A 21 10.40 -3.54 41.31
C ALA A 21 10.71 -4.84 40.48
N ILE A 22 12.02 -5.12 40.40
CA ILE A 22 12.77 -6.41 40.20
C ILE A 22 12.90 -7.06 41.64
N PRO A 23 13.22 -8.37 41.91
CA PRO A 23 14.21 -9.18 41.18
C PRO A 23 14.20 -10.74 41.17
N GLY A 24 15.04 -11.27 40.26
CA GLY A 24 15.80 -12.52 40.38
C GLY A 24 15.40 -13.63 39.39
N THR A 25 16.25 -14.53 38.88
CA THR A 25 17.71 -14.75 38.94
C THR A 25 18.04 -15.87 37.93
N LYS A 26 19.29 -15.89 37.42
CA LYS A 26 20.06 -17.02 36.81
C LYS A 26 19.62 -17.51 35.41
N LYS A 27 20.43 -17.36 34.34
CA LYS A 27 21.77 -17.91 33.95
C LYS A 27 21.69 -19.38 33.48
N GLU A 28 21.89 -19.60 32.18
CA GLU A 28 22.61 -20.69 31.47
C GLU A 28 22.26 -20.57 29.95
N SER A 29 23.14 -20.15 29.03
CA SER A 29 24.35 -20.79 28.49
C SER A 29 24.13 -22.21 27.97
N MET A 30 23.79 -22.35 26.69
CA MET A 30 24.13 -23.56 25.94
C MET A 30 24.53 -23.24 24.50
N MET A 31 25.82 -23.42 24.24
CA MET A 31 26.47 -23.46 22.93
C MET A 31 25.86 -24.58 22.09
N TRP A 32 25.59 -24.32 20.80
CA TRP A 32 25.49 -25.39 19.82
C TRP A 32 26.55 -25.21 18.73
N SER A 33 27.37 -26.25 18.61
CA SER A 33 28.46 -26.44 17.67
C SER A 33 27.96 -26.71 16.24
N SER A 34 28.67 -26.15 15.26
CA SER A 34 28.57 -26.53 13.85
C SER A 34 29.19 -27.91 13.59
N PRO A 35 28.82 -28.55 12.47
CA PRO A 35 29.82 -29.24 11.66
C PRO A 35 29.85 -28.73 10.22
N ALA A 36 31.07 -28.77 9.67
CA ALA A 36 31.42 -28.41 8.30
C ALA A 36 31.48 -29.65 7.39
N SER A 37 31.47 -29.37 6.08
CA SER A 37 31.84 -30.22 4.92
C SER A 37 30.85 -31.34 4.54
N GLY A 38 30.56 -31.63 3.27
CA GLY A 38 30.98 -31.11 1.98
C GLY A 38 30.42 -32.04 0.89
N ALA A 39 30.07 -31.53 -0.29
CA ALA A 39 29.95 -32.32 -1.52
C ALA A 39 29.86 -31.40 -2.75
N ALA A 40 30.79 -31.58 -3.67
CA ALA A 40 30.82 -30.95 -4.98
C ALA A 40 29.81 -31.61 -5.93
N LEU A 41 29.17 -30.83 -6.82
CA LEU A 41 28.50 -31.35 -8.01
C LEU A 41 28.71 -30.39 -9.20
N ASN A 42 29.08 -30.97 -10.35
CA ASN A 42 29.39 -30.30 -11.62
C ASN A 42 28.19 -29.56 -12.24
N PRO A 43 28.41 -28.52 -13.08
CA PRO A 43 27.35 -27.81 -13.78
C PRO A 43 27.29 -28.20 -15.26
N ALA A 44 26.32 -29.02 -15.65
CA ALA A 44 25.82 -29.07 -17.03
C ALA A 44 24.46 -29.77 -17.08
N GLU A 45 23.59 -29.24 -17.93
CA GLU A 45 22.31 -29.80 -18.40
C GLU A 45 21.05 -29.52 -17.55
N GLY A 46 20.14 -28.75 -18.18
CA GLY A 46 18.86 -28.35 -17.62
C GLY A 46 18.28 -27.08 -18.27
N LYS A 47 18.42 -26.92 -19.59
CA LYS A 47 17.50 -26.08 -20.36
C LYS A 47 16.19 -26.87 -20.46
N ASP A 48 15.07 -26.17 -20.26
CA ASP A 48 13.69 -26.64 -20.40
C ASP A 48 13.01 -27.26 -19.16
N ALA A 49 12.86 -26.45 -18.10
CA ALA A 49 11.80 -26.60 -17.08
C ALA A 49 11.51 -25.31 -16.26
N ARG A 50 11.75 -24.11 -16.80
CA ARG A 50 11.72 -22.84 -16.03
C ARG A 50 10.59 -21.89 -16.47
N GLY A 51 9.40 -22.42 -16.70
CA GLY A 51 8.27 -21.69 -17.31
C GLY A 51 7.08 -21.35 -16.39
N ASP A 52 7.19 -21.52 -15.06
CA ASP A 52 6.04 -21.24 -14.17
C ASP A 52 6.42 -20.66 -12.80
N ALA A 53 7.73 -20.52 -12.52
CA ALA A 53 8.21 -20.01 -11.25
C ALA A 53 8.37 -18.49 -11.31
N VAL A 54 7.53 -17.78 -10.55
CA VAL A 54 7.72 -16.36 -10.28
C VAL A 54 9.01 -16.17 -9.48
N PHE A 55 9.94 -15.36 -9.97
CA PHE A 55 11.11 -14.95 -9.21
C PHE A 55 11.09 -13.45 -8.94
N ILE A 56 11.70 -13.03 -7.83
CA ILE A 56 11.74 -11.64 -7.41
C ILE A 56 13.18 -11.17 -7.48
N ARG A 57 13.41 -10.06 -8.18
CA ARG A 57 14.71 -9.40 -8.26
C ARG A 57 14.58 -7.90 -8.06
N GLU A 58 15.71 -7.23 -7.84
CA GLU A 58 15.76 -5.78 -7.78
C GLU A 58 15.40 -5.18 -9.15
N PHE A 59 14.90 -3.94 -9.11
CA PHE A 59 14.51 -3.19 -10.28
C PHE A 59 15.71 -2.88 -11.19
N GLU A 60 15.51 -3.04 -12.50
CA GLU A 60 16.47 -2.63 -13.53
C GLU A 60 15.82 -1.56 -14.42
N ARG A 61 16.63 -0.68 -15.04
CA ARG A 61 16.09 0.39 -15.90
C ARG A 61 15.22 -0.11 -17.05
N GLU A 62 15.50 -1.32 -17.56
CA GLU A 62 14.72 -1.94 -18.63
C GLU A 62 13.27 -2.23 -18.20
N ASP A 63 13.01 -2.37 -16.89
CA ASP A 63 11.69 -2.68 -16.34
C ASP A 63 10.79 -1.44 -16.18
N GLU A 64 11.33 -0.23 -16.37
CA GLU A 64 10.66 1.03 -16.02
C GLU A 64 9.27 1.13 -16.67
N LYS A 65 9.18 0.85 -17.97
CA LYS A 65 7.92 0.92 -18.72
C LYS A 65 6.86 -0.02 -18.16
N GLU A 66 7.22 -1.26 -17.87
CA GLU A 66 6.29 -2.27 -17.35
C GLU A 66 5.90 -1.97 -15.89
N THR A 67 6.86 -1.49 -15.09
CA THR A 67 6.65 -1.05 -13.70
C THR A 67 5.65 0.10 -13.63
N LEU A 68 5.85 1.14 -14.45
CA LEU A 68 4.94 2.28 -14.53
C LEU A 68 3.56 1.86 -15.03
N ARG A 69 3.46 0.94 -16.00
CA ARG A 69 2.17 0.40 -16.45
C ARG A 69 1.42 -0.29 -15.31
N ILE A 70 2.08 -1.22 -14.60
CA ILE A 70 1.46 -1.97 -13.49
C ILE A 70 1.03 -1.04 -12.38
N PHE A 71 1.86 -0.06 -12.03
CA PHE A 71 1.51 0.95 -11.05
C PHE A 71 0.29 1.77 -11.48
N HIS A 72 0.31 2.31 -12.70
CA HIS A 72 -0.78 3.11 -13.27
C HIS A 72 -2.10 2.35 -13.28
N GLU A 73 -2.12 1.14 -13.86
CA GLU A 73 -3.32 0.29 -13.92
C GLU A 73 -3.82 -0.07 -12.51
N GLY A 74 -2.89 -0.42 -11.61
CA GLY A 74 -3.21 -0.73 -10.22
C GLY A 74 -3.90 0.42 -9.49
N ILE A 75 -3.48 1.67 -9.73
CA ILE A 75 -4.12 2.86 -9.16
C ILE A 75 -5.45 3.18 -9.84
N MET A 76 -5.54 3.08 -11.17
CA MET A 76 -6.77 3.35 -11.93
C MET A 76 -7.92 2.40 -11.59
N GLU A 77 -7.63 1.13 -11.31
CA GLU A 77 -8.64 0.18 -10.83
C GLU A 77 -9.32 0.58 -9.51
N ARG A 78 -8.71 1.49 -8.74
CA ARG A 78 -9.27 1.94 -7.46
C ARG A 78 -10.44 2.90 -7.68
N ILE A 79 -10.49 3.63 -8.79
CA ILE A 79 -11.54 4.64 -9.08
C ILE A 79 -12.96 4.08 -8.95
N PRO A 80 -13.36 3.05 -9.72
CA PRO A 80 -14.72 2.52 -9.63
C PRO A 80 -14.99 1.92 -8.24
N ASN A 81 -13.99 1.29 -7.62
CA ASN A 81 -14.16 0.70 -6.30
C ASN A 81 -14.42 1.76 -5.22
N THR A 82 -13.68 2.86 -5.23
CA THR A 82 -13.87 3.96 -4.26
C THR A 82 -15.18 4.70 -4.50
N ALA A 83 -15.53 4.94 -5.77
CA ALA A 83 -16.77 5.62 -6.13
C ALA A 83 -18.01 4.79 -5.72
N PHE A 84 -18.08 3.52 -6.12
CA PHE A 84 -19.28 2.70 -5.96
C PHE A 84 -19.29 1.86 -4.68
N ARG A 85 -18.20 1.16 -4.33
CA ARG A 85 -18.19 0.32 -3.10
C ARG A 85 -17.99 1.15 -1.84
N GLY A 86 -17.27 2.26 -1.95
CA GLY A 86 -17.05 3.17 -0.82
C GLY A 86 -18.35 3.73 -0.24
N ILE A 87 -19.38 3.96 -1.06
CA ILE A 87 -20.66 4.50 -0.60
C ILE A 87 -21.36 3.56 0.39
N TRP A 88 -21.23 2.25 0.21
CA TRP A 88 -21.83 1.24 1.08
C TRP A 88 -21.22 1.25 2.48
N GLN A 89 -19.97 1.70 2.61
CA GLN A 89 -19.26 1.76 3.89
C GLN A 89 -19.45 3.10 4.61
N GLN A 90 -20.17 4.06 4.02
CA GLN A 90 -20.30 5.45 4.49
C GLN A 90 -21.78 5.82 4.70
N PRO A 91 -22.40 5.44 5.83
CA PRO A 91 -23.83 5.70 6.08
C PRO A 91 -24.14 7.20 6.10
N ARG A 92 -23.21 8.03 6.60
CA ARG A 92 -23.35 9.50 6.58
C ARG A 92 -23.55 10.05 5.16
N THR A 93 -22.77 9.57 4.19
CA THR A 93 -22.90 9.99 2.78
C THR A 93 -24.22 9.53 2.19
N GLN A 94 -24.68 8.31 2.53
CA GLN A 94 -25.98 7.80 2.10
C GLN A 94 -27.12 8.68 2.61
N PHE A 95 -27.10 9.07 3.89
CA PHE A 95 -28.09 9.98 4.46
C PHE A 95 -28.09 11.34 3.77
N ILE A 96 -26.92 11.91 3.49
CA ILE A 96 -26.83 13.18 2.77
C ILE A 96 -27.42 13.05 1.37
N TYR A 97 -27.13 11.99 0.63
CA TYR A 97 -27.65 11.81 -0.73
C TYR A 97 -29.16 11.58 -0.74
N ALA A 98 -29.67 10.80 0.21
CA ALA A 98 -31.11 10.60 0.39
C ALA A 98 -31.81 11.93 0.73
N PHE A 99 -31.24 12.70 1.67
CA PHE A 99 -31.76 14.02 2.04
C PHE A 99 -31.76 14.99 0.86
N LEU A 100 -30.67 15.08 0.10
CA LEU A 100 -30.59 15.94 -1.09
C LEU A 100 -31.61 15.54 -2.16
N THR A 101 -31.84 14.24 -2.34
CA THR A 101 -32.85 13.73 -3.29
C THR A 101 -34.26 14.10 -2.84
N VAL A 102 -34.58 13.91 -1.56
CA VAL A 102 -35.89 14.27 -0.98
C VAL A 102 -36.12 15.79 -1.03
N MET A 103 -35.11 16.58 -0.68
CA MET A 103 -35.18 18.04 -0.80
C MET A 103 -35.39 18.51 -2.24
N CYS A 104 -34.78 17.84 -3.22
CA CYS A 104 -35.01 18.13 -4.64
C CYS A 104 -36.50 17.97 -5.01
N PHE A 105 -37.16 16.91 -4.52
CA PHE A 105 -38.60 16.72 -4.70
C PHE A 105 -39.41 17.86 -4.08
N TYR A 106 -39.15 18.20 -2.82
CA TYR A 106 -39.89 19.26 -2.12
C TYR A 106 -39.78 20.63 -2.79
N VAL A 107 -38.60 20.98 -3.30
CA VAL A 107 -38.36 22.29 -3.91
C VAL A 107 -38.93 22.37 -5.33
N THR A 108 -38.84 21.29 -6.10
CA THR A 108 -39.20 21.30 -7.53
C THR A 108 -40.59 20.75 -7.83
N ASN A 109 -41.21 20.01 -6.90
CA ASN A 109 -42.42 19.20 -7.09
C ASN A 109 -42.38 18.31 -8.34
N SER A 110 -41.19 17.97 -8.84
CA SER A 110 -40.99 17.25 -10.09
C SER A 110 -40.44 15.85 -9.83
N VAL A 111 -41.21 14.84 -10.22
CA VAL A 111 -40.81 13.43 -10.11
C VAL A 111 -39.62 13.13 -11.02
N THR A 112 -39.59 13.69 -12.23
CA THR A 112 -38.51 13.44 -13.20
C THR A 112 -37.16 13.94 -12.71
N LEU A 113 -37.10 15.16 -12.17
CA LEU A 113 -35.87 15.73 -11.60
C LEU A 113 -35.40 14.92 -10.37
N THR A 114 -36.35 14.48 -9.55
CA THR A 114 -36.07 13.65 -8.37
C THR A 114 -35.48 12.30 -8.77
N CYS A 115 -36.01 11.66 -9.81
CA CYS A 115 -35.46 10.40 -10.33
C CYS A 115 -34.04 10.56 -10.89
N CYS A 116 -33.71 11.72 -11.48
CA CYS A 116 -32.37 12.00 -11.99
C CYS A 116 -31.34 12.33 -10.89
N ALA A 117 -31.77 12.85 -9.74
CA ALA A 117 -30.86 13.35 -8.70
C ALA A 117 -29.86 12.30 -8.16
N PRO A 118 -30.24 11.04 -7.86
CA PRO A 118 -29.28 10.01 -7.43
C PRO A 118 -28.22 9.70 -8.48
N PHE A 119 -28.59 9.70 -9.78
CA PHE A 119 -27.65 9.49 -10.87
C PHE A 119 -26.65 10.63 -11.01
N VAL A 120 -27.13 11.88 -10.86
CA VAL A 120 -26.27 13.07 -10.86
C VAL A 120 -25.31 13.03 -9.67
N LEU A 121 -25.78 12.71 -8.47
CA LEU A 121 -24.95 12.60 -7.27
C LEU A 121 -23.89 11.48 -7.42
N MET A 122 -24.28 10.34 -7.98
CA MET A 122 -23.35 9.24 -8.25
C MET A 122 -22.34 9.61 -9.34
N GLY A 123 -22.76 10.30 -10.39
CA GLY A 123 -21.89 10.82 -11.44
C GLY A 123 -20.88 11.83 -10.90
N ALA A 124 -21.32 12.76 -10.05
CA ALA A 124 -20.44 13.69 -9.35
C ALA A 124 -19.43 12.95 -8.45
N ARG A 125 -19.89 11.95 -7.67
CA ARG A 125 -19.02 11.10 -6.85
C ARG A 125 -17.94 10.40 -7.67
N TYR A 126 -18.33 9.81 -8.80
CA TYR A 126 -17.40 9.16 -9.72
C TYR A 126 -16.39 10.16 -10.31
N TYR A 127 -16.86 11.33 -10.75
CA TYR A 127 -16.02 12.40 -11.29
C TYR A 127 -14.97 12.88 -10.29
N TYR A 128 -15.38 13.23 -9.06
CA TYR A 128 -14.44 13.68 -8.03
C TYR A 128 -13.48 12.56 -7.59
N SER A 129 -13.95 11.30 -7.53
CA SER A 129 -13.07 10.16 -7.26
C SER A 129 -12.01 9.98 -8.33
N ARG A 130 -12.40 10.08 -9.61
CA ARG A 130 -11.47 10.04 -10.74
C ARG A 130 -10.48 11.20 -10.67
N LYS A 131 -10.96 12.42 -10.47
CA LYS A 131 -10.13 13.64 -10.38
C LYS A 131 -9.06 13.53 -9.29
N VAL A 132 -9.44 13.14 -8.08
CA VAL A 132 -8.50 13.01 -6.95
C VAL A 132 -7.48 11.90 -7.20
N ILE A 133 -7.92 10.72 -7.67
CA ILE A 133 -7.01 9.60 -7.91
C ILE A 133 -6.06 9.89 -9.07
N GLN A 134 -6.51 10.58 -10.12
CA GLN A 134 -5.65 11.06 -11.20
C GLN A 134 -4.62 12.06 -10.68
N SER A 135 -5.02 13.05 -9.88
CA SER A 135 -4.06 14.00 -9.29
C SER A 135 -3.02 13.32 -8.39
N TYR A 136 -3.44 12.31 -7.61
CA TYR A 136 -2.51 11.49 -6.83
C TYR A 136 -1.54 10.70 -7.72
N LEU A 137 -2.05 10.07 -8.78
CA LEU A 137 -1.25 9.32 -9.73
C LEU A 137 -0.24 10.24 -10.42
N ASP A 138 -0.67 11.41 -10.89
CA ASP A 138 0.20 12.40 -11.51
C ASP A 138 1.29 12.86 -10.56
N CYS A 139 0.97 13.18 -9.29
CA CYS A 139 2.02 13.51 -8.31
C CYS A 139 2.99 12.35 -8.09
N ALA A 140 2.53 11.09 -7.99
CA ALA A 140 3.42 9.93 -7.83
C ALA A 140 4.33 9.73 -9.05
N LEU A 141 3.78 9.85 -10.26
CA LEU A 141 4.52 9.75 -11.53
C LEU A 141 5.55 10.87 -11.73
N HIS A 142 5.35 12.04 -11.11
CA HIS A 142 6.30 13.17 -11.16
C HIS A 142 7.21 13.26 -9.93
N THR A 143 7.10 12.32 -8.97
CA THR A 143 7.93 12.29 -7.77
C THR A 143 8.70 10.99 -7.69
N ASP A 144 8.26 10.04 -6.86
CA ASP A 144 9.00 8.83 -6.55
C ASP A 144 9.04 7.82 -7.70
N MET A 145 8.08 7.88 -8.62
CA MET A 145 8.05 7.02 -9.80
C MET A 145 8.67 7.67 -11.04
N ALA A 146 9.09 8.95 -10.98
CA ALA A 146 9.71 9.64 -12.11
C ALA A 146 11.15 9.16 -12.37
N ASP A 147 11.88 8.87 -11.30
CA ASP A 147 13.21 8.25 -11.32
C ASP A 147 13.28 7.26 -10.14
N ILE A 148 12.86 6.03 -10.41
CA ILE A 148 12.79 4.95 -9.41
C ILE A 148 14.18 4.65 -8.86
N GLU A 149 15.21 4.71 -9.71
CA GLU A 149 16.58 4.42 -9.30
C GLU A 149 17.08 5.48 -8.32
N ALA A 150 16.95 6.76 -8.67
CA ALA A 150 17.36 7.85 -7.79
C ALA A 150 16.58 7.88 -6.48
N TYR A 151 15.28 7.52 -6.49
CA TYR A 151 14.42 7.62 -5.32
C TYR A 151 14.48 6.38 -4.40
N TYR A 152 14.56 5.17 -4.96
CA TYR A 152 14.46 3.91 -4.20
C TYR A 152 15.70 3.02 -4.25
N MET A 153 16.62 3.20 -5.20
CA MET A 153 17.84 2.36 -5.28
C MET A 153 19.06 3.04 -4.66
N ARG A 154 19.21 4.36 -4.83
CA ARG A 154 20.38 5.10 -4.34
C ARG A 154 20.36 5.36 -2.83
N PRO A 155 19.23 5.75 -2.20
CA PRO A 155 19.23 6.03 -0.78
C PRO A 155 19.41 4.74 0.04
N THR A 156 20.23 4.81 1.07
CA THR A 156 20.41 3.72 2.04
C THR A 156 19.08 3.42 2.71
N GLY A 157 18.83 2.14 2.99
CA GLY A 157 17.60 1.73 3.64
C GLY A 157 16.37 1.69 2.73
N SER A 158 16.47 1.99 1.44
CA SER A 158 15.40 1.84 0.45
C SER A 158 15.72 0.79 -0.61
N CYS A 159 14.68 0.17 -1.15
CA CYS A 159 14.82 -0.75 -2.28
C CYS A 159 13.47 -0.89 -3.02
N PHE A 160 13.51 -1.46 -4.22
CA PHE A 160 12.40 -1.64 -5.14
C PHE A 160 12.62 -2.95 -5.87
N TRP A 161 11.62 -3.83 -5.80
CA TRP A 161 11.68 -5.14 -6.43
C TRP A 161 10.58 -5.30 -7.46
N VAL A 162 10.91 -6.10 -8.47
CA VAL A 162 9.99 -6.56 -9.49
C VAL A 162 9.81 -8.08 -9.36
N ALA A 163 8.57 -8.54 -9.52
CA ALA A 163 8.28 -9.95 -9.71
C ALA A 163 8.25 -10.24 -11.20
N VAL A 164 9.05 -11.21 -11.65
CA VAL A 164 9.18 -11.60 -13.04
C VAL A 164 8.61 -13.00 -13.23
N LEU A 165 7.78 -13.16 -14.26
CA LEU A 165 7.22 -14.43 -14.70
C LEU A 165 7.29 -14.47 -16.24
N ASP A 166 7.82 -15.57 -16.79
CA ASP A 166 8.01 -15.74 -18.25
C ASP A 166 8.75 -14.56 -18.92
N GLY A 167 9.79 -14.06 -18.23
CA GLY A 167 10.58 -12.93 -18.71
C GLY A 167 9.85 -11.58 -18.70
N ARG A 168 8.67 -11.49 -18.09
CA ARG A 168 7.89 -10.26 -17.97
C ARG A 168 7.73 -9.84 -16.52
N VAL A 169 7.83 -8.53 -16.27
CA VAL A 169 7.45 -7.96 -14.98
C VAL A 169 5.94 -8.06 -14.81
N VAL A 170 5.51 -8.67 -13.70
CA VAL A 170 4.09 -8.93 -13.38
C VAL A 170 3.68 -8.36 -12.03
N GLY A 171 4.62 -7.83 -11.24
CA GLY A 171 4.32 -7.15 -9.99
C GLY A 171 5.50 -6.35 -9.49
N ILE A 172 5.22 -5.40 -8.61
CA ILE A 172 6.17 -4.42 -8.09
C ILE A 172 5.94 -4.20 -6.59
N VAL A 173 6.99 -3.85 -5.86
CA VAL A 173 6.92 -3.38 -4.47
C VAL A 173 8.14 -2.53 -4.15
N ALA A 174 7.94 -1.49 -3.33
CA ALA A 174 9.00 -0.66 -2.79
C ALA A 174 9.10 -0.83 -1.27
N ALA A 175 10.30 -0.67 -0.74
CA ALA A 175 10.60 -0.51 0.68
C ALA A 175 11.31 0.83 0.87
N GLN A 176 10.91 1.58 1.89
CA GLN A 176 11.56 2.83 2.25
C GLN A 176 11.83 2.87 3.75
N GLY A 177 13.11 2.85 4.13
CA GLY A 177 13.54 2.98 5.51
C GLY A 177 13.24 4.36 6.08
N HIS A 178 12.87 4.38 7.35
CA HIS A 178 12.70 5.56 8.19
C HIS A 178 13.59 5.38 9.41
N GLU A 179 14.73 6.07 9.40
CA GLU A 179 15.78 5.92 10.43
C GLU A 179 15.30 6.39 11.82
N GLU A 180 14.50 7.46 11.87
CA GLU A 180 14.00 8.06 13.12
C GLU A 180 13.25 7.04 14.00
N ASP A 181 12.42 6.19 13.37
CA ASP A 181 11.59 5.20 14.06
C ASP A 181 12.15 3.76 13.94
N ASN A 182 13.32 3.59 13.33
CA ASN A 182 13.90 2.30 12.94
C ASN A 182 12.88 1.35 12.26
N THR A 183 12.14 1.87 11.27
CA THR A 183 11.14 1.09 10.54
C THR A 183 11.36 1.12 9.04
N VAL A 184 10.79 0.15 8.33
CA VAL A 184 10.69 0.19 6.88
C VAL A 184 9.24 0.23 6.44
N GLU A 185 8.92 1.16 5.56
CA GLU A 185 7.58 1.31 4.99
C GLU A 185 7.46 0.52 3.69
N LEU A 186 6.51 -0.40 3.62
CA LEU A 186 6.14 -1.09 2.40
C LEU A 186 5.27 -0.17 1.55
N ARG A 187 5.78 0.20 0.37
CA ARG A 187 5.16 1.13 -0.57
C ARG A 187 4.96 0.49 -1.94
N ARG A 188 4.13 1.15 -2.75
CA ARG A 188 3.94 0.88 -4.20
C ARG A 188 3.64 -0.57 -4.59
N MET A 189 3.17 -1.41 -3.67
CA MET A 189 2.83 -2.80 -4.00
C MET A 189 1.68 -2.86 -5.02
N SER A 190 1.93 -3.49 -6.17
CA SER A 190 0.92 -3.73 -7.21
C SER A 190 1.26 -4.98 -8.00
N VAL A 191 0.23 -5.72 -8.41
CA VAL A 191 0.36 -6.91 -9.26
C VAL A 191 -0.57 -6.74 -10.45
N ASP A 192 -0.04 -7.03 -11.64
CA ASP A 192 -0.78 -7.04 -12.89
C ASP A 192 -2.03 -7.90 -12.75
N SER A 193 -3.17 -7.35 -13.17
CA SER A 193 -4.49 -7.96 -12.97
C SER A 193 -4.59 -9.38 -13.52
N ARG A 194 -3.85 -9.67 -14.60
CA ARG A 194 -3.83 -10.97 -15.30
C ARG A 194 -3.11 -12.07 -14.50
N TYR A 195 -2.30 -11.70 -13.51
CA TYR A 195 -1.45 -12.62 -12.75
C TYR A 195 -1.83 -12.70 -11.26
N ARG A 196 -2.94 -12.07 -10.86
CA ARG A 196 -3.45 -12.13 -9.48
C ARG A 196 -3.98 -13.53 -9.13
N GLY A 197 -4.08 -13.81 -7.83
CA GLY A 197 -4.48 -15.14 -7.34
C GLY A 197 -3.36 -16.18 -7.32
N LYS A 198 -2.19 -15.87 -7.90
CA LYS A 198 -1.01 -16.75 -7.94
C LYS A 198 -0.01 -16.56 -6.78
N GLY A 199 -0.41 -15.87 -5.70
CA GLY A 199 0.48 -15.63 -4.55
C GLY A 199 1.60 -14.60 -4.74
N ILE A 200 1.69 -13.93 -5.89
CA ILE A 200 2.76 -12.96 -6.24
C ILE A 200 2.89 -11.83 -5.21
N ALA A 201 1.78 -11.20 -4.83
CA ALA A 201 1.79 -10.11 -3.85
C ALA A 201 2.31 -10.57 -2.47
N LYS A 202 2.04 -11.83 -2.11
CA LYS A 202 2.55 -12.44 -0.88
C LYS A 202 4.07 -12.67 -0.96
N ALA A 203 4.56 -13.12 -2.11
CA ALA A 203 6.00 -13.27 -2.35
C ALA A 203 6.71 -11.91 -2.30
N LEU A 204 6.17 -10.88 -2.95
CA LEU A 204 6.67 -9.50 -2.89
C LEU A 204 6.69 -8.96 -1.46
N GLY A 205 5.62 -9.16 -0.69
CA GLY A 205 5.57 -8.77 0.72
C GLY A 205 6.63 -9.45 1.57
N ARG A 206 6.81 -10.77 1.40
CA ARG A 206 7.88 -11.52 2.09
C ARG A 206 9.27 -11.00 1.76
N ARG A 207 9.52 -10.61 0.50
CA ARG A 207 10.81 -10.02 0.10
C ARG A 207 11.11 -8.74 0.90
N VAL A 208 10.11 -7.90 1.13
CA VAL A 208 10.25 -6.70 1.98
C VAL A 208 10.53 -7.08 3.44
N LEU A 209 9.85 -8.09 3.98
CA LEU A 209 10.11 -8.58 5.34
C LEU A 209 11.53 -9.13 5.49
N GLU A 210 12.01 -9.93 4.54
CA GLU A 210 13.39 -10.43 4.53
C GLU A 210 14.41 -9.31 4.48
N TYR A 211 14.16 -8.29 3.64
CA TYR A 211 15.00 -7.10 3.57
C TYR A 211 15.03 -6.39 4.92
N ALA A 212 13.88 -6.24 5.56
CA ALA A 212 13.76 -5.58 6.85
C ALA A 212 14.59 -6.29 7.94
N VAL A 213 14.47 -7.62 8.02
CA VAL A 213 15.23 -8.46 8.97
C VAL A 213 16.73 -8.39 8.69
N ARG A 214 17.16 -8.52 7.43
CA ARG A 214 18.59 -8.49 7.08
C ARG A 214 19.26 -7.15 7.39
N ASN A 215 18.49 -6.07 7.39
CA ASN A 215 18.98 -4.73 7.69
C ASN A 215 18.67 -4.28 9.13
N ASN A 216 18.27 -5.20 10.02
CA ASN A 216 18.03 -4.95 11.45
C ASN A 216 16.97 -3.85 11.75
N TYR A 217 15.94 -3.74 10.90
CA TYR A 217 14.80 -2.87 11.20
C TYR A 217 13.94 -3.47 12.31
N ALA A 218 13.42 -2.63 13.22
CA ALA A 218 12.58 -3.08 14.33
C ALA A 218 11.17 -3.50 13.88
N ALA A 219 10.63 -2.85 12.84
CA ALA A 219 9.30 -3.13 12.34
C ALA A 219 9.12 -2.78 10.85
N VAL A 220 8.13 -3.43 10.24
CA VAL A 220 7.61 -3.06 8.92
C VAL A 220 6.25 -2.41 9.08
N VAL A 221 6.05 -1.27 8.42
CA VAL A 221 4.78 -0.52 8.42
C VAL A 221 4.22 -0.40 7.02
N LEU A 222 2.90 -0.27 6.90
CA LEU A 222 2.27 0.08 5.63
C LEU A 222 0.98 0.87 5.84
N GLY A 223 0.74 1.81 4.91
CA GLY A 223 -0.51 2.55 4.79
C GLY A 223 -1.28 2.07 3.56
N THR A 224 -2.57 1.77 3.73
CA THR A 224 -3.42 1.40 2.60
C THR A 224 -4.77 2.11 2.63
N THR A 225 -5.11 2.69 1.49
CA THR A 225 -6.45 3.18 1.17
C THR A 225 -7.29 2.15 0.40
N ALA A 226 -6.82 0.89 0.34
CA ALA A 226 -7.54 -0.15 -0.37
C ALA A 226 -8.91 -0.41 0.25
N VAL A 227 -9.96 -0.20 -0.54
CA VAL A 227 -11.33 -0.65 -0.23
C VAL A 227 -11.44 -2.18 -0.41
N LYS A 228 -10.50 -2.79 -1.14
CA LYS A 228 -10.51 -4.23 -1.45
C LYS A 228 -10.11 -5.05 -0.21
N LEU A 229 -11.04 -5.90 0.26
CA LEU A 229 -10.82 -6.89 1.32
C LEU A 229 -9.59 -7.80 1.06
N ALA A 230 -9.30 -8.08 -0.21
CA ALA A 230 -8.15 -8.90 -0.61
C ALA A 230 -6.80 -8.33 -0.14
N ALA A 231 -6.63 -7.00 -0.15
CA ALA A 231 -5.39 -6.38 0.33
C ALA A 231 -5.24 -6.51 1.84
N HIS A 232 -6.32 -6.30 2.61
CA HIS A 232 -6.33 -6.49 4.06
C HIS A 232 -5.97 -7.94 4.45
N LYS A 233 -6.65 -8.92 3.83
CA LYS A 233 -6.34 -10.35 4.04
C LYS A 233 -4.91 -10.71 3.66
N LEU A 234 -4.36 -10.11 2.61
CA LEU A 234 -2.96 -10.31 2.23
C LEU A 234 -2.02 -9.85 3.36
N TYR A 235 -2.19 -8.63 3.86
CA TYR A 235 -1.33 -8.08 4.92
C TYR A 235 -1.46 -8.88 6.22
N GLU A 236 -2.68 -9.24 6.62
CA GLU A 236 -2.92 -10.12 7.77
C GLU A 236 -2.24 -11.48 7.58
N SER A 237 -2.30 -12.08 6.38
CA SER A 237 -1.62 -13.34 6.07
C SER A 237 -0.08 -13.26 6.03
N LEU A 238 0.46 -12.05 6.02
CA LEU A 238 1.89 -11.75 6.13
C LEU A 238 2.29 -11.46 7.58
N GLY A 239 1.34 -11.47 8.53
CA GLY A 239 1.57 -11.21 9.95
C GLY A 239 1.35 -9.76 10.38
N PHE A 240 0.88 -8.87 9.49
CA PHE A 240 0.65 -7.49 9.86
C PHE A 240 -0.61 -7.36 10.71
N HIS A 241 -0.52 -6.53 11.75
CA HIS A 241 -1.67 -6.14 12.57
C HIS A 241 -2.09 -4.71 12.24
N ARG A 242 -3.40 -4.47 12.22
CA ARG A 242 -3.95 -3.14 11.97
C ARG A 242 -3.77 -2.29 13.23
N THR A 243 -3.00 -1.21 13.14
CA THR A 243 -2.68 -0.33 14.28
C THR A 243 -3.54 0.94 14.32
N GLY A 244 -4.23 1.27 13.22
CA GLY A 244 -5.10 2.43 13.21
C GLY A 244 -5.88 2.60 11.92
N GLN A 245 -6.90 3.45 11.99
CA GLN A 245 -7.69 3.86 10.85
C GLN A 245 -7.99 5.36 10.95
N SER A 246 -7.85 6.08 9.83
CA SER A 246 -8.25 7.48 9.72
C SER A 246 -9.20 7.66 8.54
N GLU A 247 -10.26 8.45 8.76
CA GLU A 247 -11.22 8.84 7.73
C GLU A 247 -10.87 10.19 7.06
N ASP A 248 -9.93 10.95 7.63
CA ASP A 248 -9.49 12.27 7.13
C ASP A 248 -8.11 12.21 6.46
N TYR A 249 -7.73 11.04 5.96
CA TYR A 249 -6.46 10.91 5.25
C TYR A 249 -6.54 11.59 3.90
N ARG A 250 -5.67 12.58 3.69
CA ARG A 250 -5.56 13.31 2.43
C ARG A 250 -4.51 12.69 1.55
N LEU A 251 -4.91 12.32 0.34
CA LEU A 251 -3.97 11.91 -0.69
C LEU A 251 -3.12 13.11 -1.11
N PRO A 252 -1.81 12.91 -1.36
CA PRO A 252 -0.98 13.90 -2.03
C PRO A 252 -1.65 14.39 -3.33
N GLY A 253 -1.63 15.71 -3.56
CA GLY A 253 -2.26 16.35 -4.71
C GLY A 253 -3.74 16.76 -4.52
N MET A 254 -4.42 16.31 -3.46
CA MET A 254 -5.81 16.69 -3.19
C MET A 254 -5.96 18.18 -2.82
N SER A 255 -6.99 18.85 -3.37
CA SER A 255 -7.32 20.24 -3.02
C SER A 255 -8.13 20.34 -1.73
N ARG A 256 -8.12 21.50 -1.06
CA ARG A 256 -8.93 21.72 0.16
C ARG A 256 -10.43 21.94 -0.12
N SER A 257 -10.92 21.67 -1.33
CA SER A 257 -12.29 22.05 -1.71
C SER A 257 -13.35 21.26 -0.91
N PRO A 258 -14.44 21.91 -0.47
CA PRO A 258 -15.55 21.23 0.22
C PRO A 258 -16.21 20.14 -0.63
N LEU A 259 -16.27 20.34 -1.95
CA LEU A 259 -16.87 19.38 -2.88
C LEU A 259 -16.06 18.09 -2.97
N GLU A 260 -14.72 18.19 -2.99
CA GLU A 260 -13.87 17.00 -2.93
C GLU A 260 -14.07 16.24 -1.61
N ARG A 261 -14.25 16.91 -0.47
CA ARG A 261 -14.54 16.22 0.81
C ARG A 261 -15.92 15.59 0.86
N LEU A 262 -16.90 16.17 0.17
CA LEU A 262 -18.27 15.65 0.11
C LEU A 262 -18.35 14.40 -0.78
N PHE A 263 -17.70 14.46 -1.94
CA PHE A 263 -17.80 13.43 -2.98
C PHE A 263 -16.65 12.41 -2.96
N PHE A 264 -15.56 12.69 -2.26
CA PHE A 264 -14.45 11.76 -2.09
C PHE A 264 -14.08 11.62 -0.63
N GLN A 265 -14.32 10.41 -0.10
CA GLN A 265 -13.96 10.04 1.26
C GLN A 265 -13.31 8.67 1.21
N ILE A 266 -12.15 8.53 1.82
CA ILE A 266 -11.38 7.28 1.81
C ILE A 266 -10.92 6.94 3.22
N ARG A 267 -11.02 5.67 3.58
CA ARG A 267 -10.49 5.16 4.84
C ARG A 267 -9.05 4.74 4.62
N HIS A 268 -8.14 5.34 5.38
CA HIS A 268 -6.75 4.95 5.41
C HIS A 268 -6.49 4.03 6.60
N SER A 269 -6.01 2.82 6.32
CA SER A 269 -5.67 1.85 7.35
C SER A 269 -4.15 1.79 7.50
N ARG A 270 -3.67 1.83 8.73
CA ARG A 270 -2.27 1.62 9.07
C ARG A 270 -2.09 0.21 9.61
N TYR A 271 -1.00 -0.40 9.20
CA TYR A 271 -0.60 -1.75 9.59
C TYR A 271 0.85 -1.71 10.08
N ARG A 272 1.17 -2.54 11.07
CA ARG A 272 2.52 -2.73 11.61
C ARG A 272 2.77 -4.20 11.86
N LEU A 273 4.00 -4.63 11.62
CA LEU A 273 4.54 -5.93 11.97
C LEU A 273 5.86 -5.68 12.70
N GLN A 274 5.95 -6.09 13.96
CA GLN A 274 7.21 -6.06 14.72
C GLN A 274 8.06 -7.26 14.32
N LEU A 275 9.36 -7.04 14.10
CA LEU A 275 10.31 -8.07 13.70
C LEU A 275 11.12 -8.61 14.89
N HIS A 276 11.25 -7.79 15.94
CA HIS A 276 11.85 -8.14 17.20
C HIS A 276 10.79 -7.97 18.29
N GLU A 277 10.63 -8.97 19.15
CA GLU A 277 9.92 -8.83 20.42
C GLU A 277 10.84 -8.06 21.38
N GLU A 278 10.29 -7.04 22.06
CA GLU A 278 10.97 -6.35 23.16
C GLU A 278 11.07 -7.24 24.40
#